data_AF-A0A0A2DVU1-F1
#
_entry.id   AF-A0A0A2DVU1-F1
#
_cell.length_a   1.000
_cell.length_b   1.000
_cell.length_c   1.000
_cell.angle_alpha   90.00
_cell.angle_beta   90.00
_cell.angle_gamma   90.00
#
_symmetry.space_group_name_H-M   'P 1'
#
loop_
_entity.id
_entity.type
_entity.pdbx_description
1 polymer ?
#
loop_
_entity_poly.entity_id
_entity_poly.type
_entity_poly.pdbx_seq_one_letter_code
_entity_poly.pdbx_strand_id
1 'polypeptide(L)'
;MARKNLTITLHISEMIYDIQNKTFLTGRSKRDDGNHDKAAYMQANNDEEELNQILRSIGDHYNKLRSILSEYIEDSSSTASNNLISSSSNITLALSMPENYNSASANTIATEAHQYIVNKSIADWFDITNREGSATYLEKSQENVHNLIRSIHQRKRPVRS
;
A
#
# COMPACT_ATOMS: atom_id res chain seq x y z
N MET A 1 -18.37 -24.66 1.49
CA MET A 1 -17.81 -24.15 2.77
C MET A 1 -18.34 -22.74 2.96
N ALA A 2 -18.84 -22.38 4.14
CA ALA A 2 -19.26 -21.01 4.36
C ALA A 2 -18.04 -20.07 4.31
N ARG A 3 -18.22 -18.90 3.70
CA ARG A 3 -17.21 -17.83 3.64
C ARG A 3 -17.75 -16.60 4.35
N LYS A 4 -16.84 -15.74 4.82
CA LYS A 4 -17.18 -14.47 5.46
C LYS A 4 -16.58 -13.33 4.66
N ASN A 5 -17.37 -12.30 4.42
CA ASN A 5 -16.91 -11.13 3.71
C ASN A 5 -16.15 -10.19 4.66
N LEU A 6 -14.96 -9.79 4.26
CA LEU A 6 -14.18 -8.74 4.88
C LEU A 6 -14.02 -7.61 3.87
N THR A 7 -14.54 -6.43 4.19
CA THR A 7 -14.38 -5.23 3.36
C THR A 7 -13.33 -4.34 4.00
N ILE A 8 -12.28 -4.02 3.23
CA ILE A 8 -11.23 -3.08 3.62
C ILE A 8 -11.39 -1.83 2.77
N THR A 9 -11.41 -0.66 3.42
CA THR A 9 -11.40 0.64 2.75
C THR A 9 -10.03 1.27 2.90
N LEU A 10 -9.42 1.61 1.77
CA LEU A 10 -8.13 2.28 1.70
C LEU A 10 -8.37 3.71 1.21
N HIS A 11 -7.91 4.68 2.00
CA HIS A 11 -8.08 6.10 1.71
C HIS A 11 -6.88 6.61 0.91
N ILE A 12 -7.11 6.99 -0.35
CA ILE A 12 -6.03 7.49 -1.22
C ILE A 12 -5.44 8.77 -0.64
N SER A 13 -6.25 9.64 -0.05
CA SER A 13 -5.79 10.86 0.63
C SER A 13 -4.76 10.58 1.72
N GLU A 14 -4.99 9.55 2.54
CA GLU A 14 -4.07 9.13 3.60
C GLU A 14 -2.78 8.54 3.03
N MET A 15 -2.87 7.80 1.93
CA MET A 15 -1.68 7.27 1.24
C MET A 15 -0.83 8.39 0.65
N ILE A 16 -1.43 9.36 -0.02
CA ILE A 16 -0.74 10.54 -0.56
C ILE A 16 -0.03 11.28 0.58
N TYR A 17 -0.76 11.55 1.67
CA TYR A 17 -0.19 12.21 2.84
C TYR A 17 1.01 11.44 3.41
N ASP A 18 0.89 10.12 3.59
CA ASP A 18 1.97 9.29 4.10
C ASP A 18 3.21 9.30 3.19
N ILE A 19 3.01 9.24 1.87
CA ILE A 19 4.09 9.30 0.88
C ILE A 19 4.81 10.65 0.96
N GLN A 20 4.06 11.75 0.93
CA GLN A 20 4.61 13.12 1.03
C GLN A 20 5.35 13.32 2.35
N ASN A 21 4.75 12.91 3.47
CA ASN A 21 5.37 13.05 4.79
C ASN A 21 6.66 12.23 4.90
N LYS A 22 6.65 10.96 4.47
CA LYS A 22 7.84 10.10 4.55
C LYS A 22 8.95 10.59 3.62
N THR A 23 8.63 11.04 2.41
CA THR A 23 9.63 11.59 1.47
C THR A 23 10.20 12.92 1.97
N PHE A 24 9.37 13.78 2.55
CA PHE A 24 9.79 15.01 3.24
C PHE A 24 10.76 14.73 4.39
N LEU A 25 10.40 13.83 5.32
CA LEU A 25 11.24 13.49 6.47
C LEU A 25 12.57 12.86 6.03
N THR A 26 12.55 12.02 4.98
CA THR A 26 13.78 11.43 4.41
C THR A 26 14.67 12.50 3.79
N GLY A 27 14.09 13.43 3.03
CA GLY A 27 14.82 14.57 2.48
C GLY A 27 15.41 15.45 3.57
N ARG A 28 14.64 15.77 4.62
CA ARG A 28 15.13 16.54 5.77
C ARG A 28 16.35 15.90 6.44
N SER A 29 16.31 14.58 6.68
CA SER A 29 17.46 13.86 7.24
C SER A 29 18.72 14.01 6.37
N LYS A 30 18.58 13.95 5.04
CA LYS A 30 19.72 14.12 4.12
C LYS A 30 20.23 15.57 4.03
N ARG A 31 19.40 16.58 4.34
CA ARG A 31 19.86 17.98 4.47
C ARG A 31 20.79 18.14 5.66
N ASP A 32 20.44 17.51 6.78
CA ASP A 32 21.25 17.56 8.00
C ASP A 32 22.62 16.87 7.79
N ASP A 33 22.71 15.93 6.85
CA ASP A 33 23.96 15.28 6.40
C ASP A 33 24.77 16.10 5.37
N GLY A 34 24.36 17.34 5.06
CA GLY A 34 25.08 18.26 4.15
C GLY A 34 24.75 18.11 2.66
N ASN A 35 23.74 17.31 2.29
CA ASN A 35 23.36 17.04 0.90
C ASN A 35 22.14 17.86 0.46
N HIS A 36 22.24 19.19 0.60
CA HIS A 36 21.10 20.11 0.52
C HIS A 36 20.35 20.08 -0.83
N ASP A 37 21.07 20.01 -1.95
CA ASP A 37 20.47 20.06 -3.29
C ASP A 37 19.70 18.78 -3.60
N LYS A 38 20.28 17.60 -3.32
CA LYS A 38 19.60 16.31 -3.55
C LYS A 38 18.37 16.15 -2.67
N ALA A 39 18.43 16.67 -1.44
CA ALA A 39 17.34 16.57 -0.50
C ALA A 39 16.10 17.41 -0.86
N ALA A 40 16.22 18.42 -1.73
CA ALA A 40 15.08 19.18 -2.23
C ALA A 40 14.29 18.37 -3.27
N TYR A 41 14.98 17.76 -4.24
CA TYR A 41 14.35 16.95 -5.30
C TYR A 41 13.71 15.64 -4.82
N MET A 42 13.97 15.24 -3.57
CA MET A 42 13.40 14.03 -2.98
C MET A 42 11.99 14.20 -2.45
N GLN A 43 11.56 15.43 -2.20
CA GLN A 43 10.33 15.71 -1.45
C GLN A 43 9.17 15.77 -2.43
N ALA A 44 8.26 14.80 -2.35
CA ALA A 44 7.06 14.85 -3.16
C ALA A 44 6.09 15.91 -2.62
N ASN A 45 5.48 16.68 -3.51
CA ASN A 45 4.57 17.77 -3.19
C ASN A 45 3.20 17.59 -3.89
N ASN A 46 2.41 18.66 -3.98
CA ASN A 46 1.08 18.67 -4.58
C ASN A 46 1.06 19.22 -6.02
N ASP A 47 2.23 19.42 -6.63
CA ASP A 47 2.33 19.83 -8.02
C ASP A 47 1.75 18.72 -8.91
N GLU A 48 1.06 19.12 -9.97
CA GLU A 48 0.23 18.21 -10.78
C GLU A 48 1.03 17.01 -11.31
N GLU A 49 2.26 17.23 -11.77
CA GLU A 49 3.13 16.17 -12.28
C GLU A 49 3.53 15.16 -11.19
N GLU A 50 3.91 15.66 -10.01
CA GLU A 50 4.32 14.82 -8.88
C GLU A 50 3.15 14.02 -8.31
N LEU A 51 1.99 14.68 -8.17
CA LEU A 51 0.76 14.04 -7.70
C LEU A 51 0.29 12.97 -8.69
N ASN A 52 0.35 13.23 -10.00
CA ASN A 52 0.01 12.25 -11.02
C ASN A 52 0.94 11.03 -10.97
N GLN A 53 2.23 11.24 -10.74
CA GLN A 53 3.19 10.15 -10.56
C GLN A 53 2.86 9.31 -9.32
N ILE A 54 2.56 9.94 -8.18
CA ILE A 54 2.15 9.23 -6.96
C ILE A 54 0.87 8.42 -7.21
N LEU A 55 -0.16 9.02 -7.80
CA LEU A 55 -1.42 8.36 -8.09
C LEU A 55 -1.23 7.18 -9.04
N ARG A 56 -0.33 7.28 -10.01
CA ARG A 56 0.03 6.18 -10.92
C ARG A 56 0.63 5.01 -10.14
N SER A 57 1.63 5.27 -9.31
CA SER A 57 2.25 4.24 -8.45
C SER A 57 1.23 3.59 -7.50
N ILE A 58 0.37 4.38 -6.86
CA ILE A 58 -0.69 3.85 -5.98
C ILE A 58 -1.62 2.91 -6.77
N GLY A 59 -2.05 3.31 -7.97
CA GLY A 59 -2.93 2.50 -8.81
C GLY A 59 -2.29 1.18 -9.25
N ASP A 60 -1.02 1.23 -9.68
CA ASP A 60 -0.26 0.06 -10.12
C ASP A 60 -0.03 -0.92 -8.96
N HIS A 61 0.35 -0.42 -7.78
CA HIS A 61 0.58 -1.25 -6.60
C HIS A 61 -0.71 -1.78 -5.99
N TYR A 62 -1.82 -1.03 -6.07
CA TYR A 62 -3.14 -1.55 -5.73
C TYR A 62 -3.51 -2.73 -6.63
N ASN A 63 -3.34 -2.61 -7.95
CA ASN A 63 -3.58 -3.72 -8.89
C ASN A 63 -2.69 -4.92 -8.60
N LYS A 64 -1.43 -4.69 -8.20
CA LYS A 64 -0.53 -5.77 -7.78
C LYS A 64 -0.99 -6.43 -6.49
N LEU A 65 -1.46 -5.66 -5.51
CA LEU A 65 -2.04 -6.19 -4.26
C LEU A 65 -3.27 -7.05 -4.54
N ARG A 66 -4.17 -6.62 -5.44
CA ARG A 66 -5.32 -7.43 -5.87
C ARG A 66 -4.88 -8.76 -6.48
N SER A 67 -3.83 -8.74 -7.32
CA SER A 67 -3.28 -9.95 -7.92
C SER A 67 -2.73 -10.92 -6.84
N ILE A 68 -2.03 -10.40 -5.83
CA ILE A 68 -1.55 -11.19 -4.69
C ILE A 68 -2.72 -11.80 -3.90
N LEU A 69 -3.80 -11.03 -3.74
CA LEU A 69 -5.00 -11.43 -2.99
C LEU A 69 -6.07 -12.14 -3.84
N SER A 70 -5.75 -12.53 -5.07
CA SER A 70 -6.71 -13.07 -6.04
C SER A 70 -7.47 -14.31 -5.54
N GLU A 71 -6.86 -15.14 -4.68
CA GLU A 71 -7.54 -16.29 -4.05
C GLU A 71 -8.72 -15.88 -3.15
N TYR A 72 -8.64 -14.68 -2.56
CA TYR A 72 -9.64 -14.13 -1.64
C TYR A 72 -10.57 -13.13 -2.32
N ILE A 73 -10.31 -12.71 -3.55
CA ILE A 73 -11.16 -11.75 -4.25
C ILE A 73 -12.08 -12.52 -5.19
N GLU A 74 -13.38 -12.39 -4.95
CA GLU A 74 -14.40 -12.84 -5.91
C GLU A 74 -14.71 -11.66 -6.84
N ASP A 75 -13.95 -11.55 -7.93
CA ASP A 75 -14.18 -10.56 -8.98
C ASP A 75 -14.92 -11.23 -10.14
N SER A 76 -16.13 -10.74 -10.45
CA SER A 76 -16.90 -11.17 -11.61
C SER A 76 -16.72 -10.24 -12.81
N SER A 77 -15.91 -9.18 -12.68
CA SER A 77 -15.66 -8.25 -13.79
C SER A 77 -14.81 -8.88 -14.89
N SER A 78 -15.27 -8.75 -16.14
CA SER A 78 -14.56 -9.20 -17.35
C SER A 78 -13.86 -8.05 -18.09
N THR A 79 -13.81 -6.88 -17.46
CA THR A 79 -13.29 -5.63 -18.05
C THR A 79 -12.16 -5.09 -17.18
N ALA A 80 -11.04 -4.72 -17.80
CA ALA A 80 -9.92 -4.07 -17.13
C ALA A 80 -9.71 -2.66 -17.69
N SER A 81 -9.27 -1.73 -16.84
CA SER A 81 -8.91 -0.36 -17.22
C SER A 81 -7.62 0.04 -16.52
N ASN A 82 -6.83 0.90 -17.17
CA ASN A 82 -5.59 1.46 -16.64
C ASN A 82 -5.67 3.00 -16.56
N ASN A 83 -6.86 3.50 -16.22
CA ASN A 83 -7.09 4.92 -16.00
C ASN A 83 -6.42 5.37 -14.70
N LEU A 84 -5.96 6.62 -14.67
CA LEU A 84 -5.42 7.23 -13.47
C LEU A 84 -6.50 7.27 -12.38
N ILE A 85 -6.14 6.90 -11.16
CA ILE A 85 -7.03 6.93 -10.01
C ILE A 85 -7.22 8.38 -9.52
N SER A 86 -8.40 8.69 -8.95
CA SER A 86 -8.66 10.01 -8.39
C SER A 86 -8.12 10.13 -6.96
N SER A 87 -7.46 11.23 -6.64
CA SER A 87 -6.96 11.55 -5.28
C SER A 87 -8.07 11.65 -4.23
N SER A 88 -9.31 11.97 -4.64
CA SER A 88 -10.46 12.10 -3.75
C SER A 88 -11.26 10.81 -3.57
N SER A 89 -10.91 9.75 -4.30
CA SER A 89 -11.63 8.48 -4.24
C SER A 89 -11.05 7.56 -3.16
N ASN A 90 -11.90 6.69 -2.62
CA ASN A 90 -11.45 5.59 -1.76
C ASN A 90 -11.45 4.30 -2.58
N ILE A 91 -10.50 3.42 -2.28
CA ILE A 91 -10.42 2.11 -2.91
C ILE A 91 -10.90 1.07 -1.91
N THR A 92 -11.76 0.17 -2.36
CA THR A 92 -12.27 -0.92 -1.53
C THR A 92 -11.74 -2.28 -1.99
N LEU A 93 -11.46 -3.15 -1.02
CA LEU A 93 -11.10 -4.55 -1.21
C LEU A 93 -12.14 -5.41 -0.52
N ALA A 94 -12.95 -6.12 -1.30
CA ALA A 94 -13.88 -7.12 -0.79
C ALA A 94 -13.18 -8.49 -0.83
N LEU A 95 -12.93 -9.06 0.35
CA LEU A 95 -12.26 -10.34 0.53
C LEU A 95 -13.26 -11.39 1.04
N SER A 96 -13.30 -12.53 0.36
CA SER A 96 -14.07 -13.72 0.68
C SER A 96 -13.21 -14.67 1.52
N MET A 97 -13.28 -14.49 2.84
CA MET A 97 -12.42 -15.16 3.81
C MET A 97 -12.99 -16.51 4.27
N PRO A 98 -12.16 -17.49 4.67
CA PRO A 98 -12.63 -18.73 5.30
C PRO A 98 -13.43 -18.44 6.59
N GLU A 99 -14.47 -19.23 6.89
CA GLU A 99 -15.34 -18.98 8.06
C GLU A 99 -14.60 -18.91 9.42
N ASN A 100 -13.52 -19.67 9.55
CA ASN A 100 -12.68 -19.75 10.74
C ASN A 100 -11.55 -18.71 10.77
N TYR A 101 -11.54 -17.72 9.86
CA TYR A 101 -10.54 -16.65 9.90
C TYR A 101 -10.63 -15.84 11.20
N ASN A 102 -9.48 -15.33 11.65
CA ASN A 102 -9.41 -14.47 12.82
C ASN A 102 -9.88 -13.05 12.49
N SER A 103 -11.14 -12.73 12.80
CA SER A 103 -11.68 -11.37 12.64
C SER A 103 -10.89 -10.27 13.37
N ALA A 104 -10.10 -10.61 14.40
CA ALA A 104 -9.25 -9.63 15.08
C ALA A 104 -8.05 -9.16 14.23
N SER A 105 -7.65 -9.91 13.19
CA SER A 105 -6.57 -9.51 12.28
C SER A 105 -7.05 -8.56 11.17
N ALA A 106 -8.35 -8.24 11.08
CA ALA A 106 -8.90 -7.38 10.03
C ALA A 106 -8.20 -6.02 9.93
N ASN A 107 -7.97 -5.36 11.06
CA ASN A 107 -7.26 -4.08 11.10
C ASN A 107 -5.79 -4.24 10.71
N THR A 108 -5.14 -5.34 11.09
CA THR A 108 -3.77 -5.64 10.65
C THR A 108 -3.71 -5.83 9.15
N ILE A 109 -4.67 -6.55 8.55
CA ILE A 109 -4.72 -6.72 7.08
C ILE A 109 -4.88 -5.37 6.38
N ALA A 110 -5.75 -4.50 6.88
CA ALA A 110 -5.93 -3.15 6.35
C ALA A 110 -4.65 -2.30 6.45
N THR A 111 -4.00 -2.31 7.62
CA THR A 111 -2.75 -1.58 7.84
C THR A 111 -1.62 -2.09 6.94
N GLU A 112 -1.44 -3.40 6.82
CA GLU A 112 -0.37 -3.96 5.97
C GLU A 112 -0.64 -3.73 4.48
N ALA A 113 -1.91 -3.77 4.05
CA ALA A 113 -2.29 -3.40 2.68
C ALA A 113 -1.97 -1.94 2.37
N HIS A 114 -2.29 -1.04 3.30
CA HIS A 114 -1.96 0.38 3.18
C HIS A 114 -0.45 0.60 3.13
N GLN A 115 0.29 0.05 4.09
CA GLN A 115 1.75 0.21 4.17
C GLN A 115 2.47 -0.40 2.96
N TYR A 116 1.98 -1.51 2.42
CA TYR A 116 2.51 -2.09 1.17
C TYR A 116 2.47 -1.07 0.03
N ILE A 117 1.30 -0.49 -0.24
CA ILE A 117 1.10 0.47 -1.34
C ILE A 117 1.95 1.72 -1.11
N VAL A 118 1.94 2.27 0.10
CA VAL A 118 2.74 3.44 0.46
C VAL A 118 4.24 3.18 0.28
N ASN A 119 4.77 2.10 0.88
CA ASN A 119 6.20 1.83 0.83
C ASN A 119 6.66 1.50 -0.59
N LYS A 120 5.86 0.77 -1.38
CA LYS A 120 6.20 0.49 -2.77
C LYS A 120 6.17 1.76 -3.63
N SER A 121 5.20 2.65 -3.41
CA SER A 121 5.12 3.94 -4.11
C SER A 121 6.31 4.84 -3.77
N ILE A 122 6.76 4.85 -2.51
CA ILE A 122 7.97 5.58 -2.11
C ILE A 122 9.23 4.98 -2.75
N ALA A 123 9.32 3.64 -2.86
CA ALA A 123 10.43 3.00 -3.54
C ALA A 123 10.51 3.44 -5.01
N ASP A 124 9.38 3.42 -5.73
CA ASP A 124 9.30 3.88 -7.12
C ASP A 124 9.63 5.38 -7.24
N TRP A 125 9.20 6.21 -6.29
CA TRP A 125 9.59 7.63 -6.22
C TRP A 125 11.09 7.83 -5.99
N PHE A 126 11.68 7.07 -5.08
CA PHE A 126 13.11 7.13 -4.78
C PHE A 126 13.97 6.50 -5.87
N ASP A 127 13.48 5.56 -6.67
CA ASP A 127 14.20 5.11 -7.85
C ASP A 127 14.50 6.25 -8.83
N ILE A 128 13.63 7.28 -8.85
CA ILE A 128 13.80 8.48 -9.66
C ILE A 128 14.66 9.53 -8.92
N THR A 129 14.32 9.82 -7.65
CA THR A 129 14.85 11.00 -6.94
C THR A 129 16.02 10.71 -6.00
N ASN A 130 16.13 9.49 -5.46
CA ASN A 130 17.17 9.07 -4.52
C ASN A 130 17.34 7.55 -4.48
N ARG A 131 18.04 7.01 -5.48
CA ARG A 131 18.15 5.56 -5.71
C ARG A 131 18.67 4.77 -4.50
N GLU A 132 19.52 5.37 -3.68
CA GLU A 132 20.03 4.74 -2.44
C GLU A 132 18.92 4.41 -1.44
N GLY A 133 17.88 5.26 -1.33
CA GLY A 133 16.78 5.07 -0.38
C GLY A 133 15.71 4.09 -0.87
N SER A 134 15.64 3.83 -2.17
CA SER A 134 14.60 2.98 -2.77
C SER A 134 14.61 1.55 -2.20
N ALA A 135 15.80 0.95 -2.08
CA ALA A 135 15.96 -0.44 -1.64
C ALA A 135 15.34 -0.71 -0.26
N THR A 136 15.47 0.22 0.69
CA THR A 136 14.89 0.10 2.03
C THR A 136 13.36 0.08 2.00
N TYR A 137 12.75 0.91 1.16
CA TYR A 137 11.29 0.95 1.04
C TYR A 137 10.75 -0.26 0.26
N LEU A 138 11.52 -0.76 -0.70
CA LEU A 138 11.22 -2.01 -1.38
C LEU A 138 11.21 -3.19 -0.38
N GLU A 139 12.22 -3.30 0.48
CA GLU A 139 12.30 -4.33 1.52
C GLU A 139 11.11 -4.25 2.49
N LYS A 140 10.79 -3.05 3.00
CA LYS A 140 9.60 -2.82 3.83
C LYS A 140 8.32 -3.27 3.15
N SER A 141 8.16 -2.98 1.86
CA SER A 141 6.98 -3.40 1.10
C SER A 141 6.85 -4.93 1.01
N GLN A 142 7.97 -5.66 0.89
CA GLN A 142 7.98 -7.12 0.88
C GLN A 142 7.60 -7.69 2.25
N GLU A 143 8.09 -7.07 3.33
CA GLU A 143 7.69 -7.42 4.70
C GLU A 143 6.18 -7.19 4.92
N ASN A 144 5.63 -6.08 4.41
CA ASN A 144 4.20 -5.81 4.51
C ASN A 144 3.36 -6.91 3.84
N VAL A 145 3.73 -7.34 2.64
CA VAL A 145 3.04 -8.46 1.96
C VAL A 145 3.15 -9.75 2.77
N HIS A 146 4.33 -10.04 3.32
CA HIS A 146 4.53 -11.22 4.15
C HIS A 146 3.60 -11.20 5.39
N ASN A 147 3.55 -10.08 6.09
CA ASN A 147 2.71 -9.89 7.28
C ASN A 147 1.21 -9.90 6.95
N LEU A 148 0.83 -9.33 5.81
CA LEU A 148 -0.53 -9.35 5.28
C LEU A 148 -1.00 -10.78 5.03
N ILE A 149 -0.24 -11.58 4.28
CA ILE A 149 -0.58 -12.99 4.01
C ILE A 149 -0.62 -13.81 5.30
N ARG A 150 0.34 -13.60 6.21
CA ARG A 150 0.33 -14.25 7.53
C ARG A 150 -0.93 -13.91 8.31
N SER A 151 -1.37 -12.66 8.30
CA SER A 151 -2.56 -12.17 9.02
C SER A 151 -3.86 -12.74 8.45
N ILE A 152 -3.92 -12.91 7.13
CA ILE A 152 -5.03 -13.58 6.43
C ILE A 152 -5.14 -15.05 6.83
N HIS A 153 -4.00 -15.73 6.97
CA HIS A 153 -3.96 -17.15 7.33
C HIS A 153 -4.17 -17.43 8.83
N GLN A 154 -4.25 -16.40 9.69
CA GLN A 154 -4.55 -16.63 11.11
C GLN A 154 -5.97 -17.15 11.30
N ARG A 155 -6.09 -18.35 11.88
CA ARG A 155 -7.37 -19.01 12.16
C ARG A 155 -7.74 -18.89 13.63
N LYS A 156 -9.04 -18.76 13.92
CA LYS A 156 -9.56 -18.91 15.29
C LYS A 156 -9.33 -20.34 15.76
N ARG A 157 -8.76 -20.51 16.95
CA ARG A 157 -8.66 -21.83 17.58
C ARG A 157 -10.06 -22.29 18.01
N PRO A 158 -10.43 -23.56 17.81
CA PRO A 158 -11.69 -24.08 18.31
C PRO A 158 -11.73 -23.94 19.83
N VAL A 159 -12.78 -23.31 20.35
CA VAL A 159 -13.04 -23.29 21.78
C VAL A 159 -13.48 -24.71 22.16
N ARG A 160 -12.67 -25.40 22.96
CA ARG A 160 -13.08 -26.66 23.57
C ARG A 160 -14.02 -26.29 24.72
N SER A 161 -15.32 -26.41 24.48
CA SER A 161 -16.36 -26.44 25.52
C SER A 161 -16.53 -27.85 26.05
#